data_AF-A0A7T5UNW1-F1
#
_entry.id   AF-A0A7T5UNW1-F1
#
_cell.length_a   1.000
_cell.length_b   1.000
_cell.length_c   1.000
_cell.angle_alpha   90.00
_cell.angle_beta   90.00
_cell.angle_gamma   90.00
#
_symmetry.space_group_name_H-M   'P 1'
#
loop_
_entity.id
_entity.type
_entity.pdbx_description
1 polymer ?
#
loop_
_entity_poly.entity_id
_entity_poly.type
_entity_poly.pdbx_seq_one_letter_code
_entity_poly.pdbx_strand_id
1 'polypeptide(L)'
;MEDDQNFKKSHKGIYIKLGVILFFSLSVLLVMMRYVFLEKDVQKTTKASGESVVLSFTPVIITAPPKQEFTVVVKAKPSIDITTRGYSFKVNFDKAKVQLKDIEYKLGVVSNGLGDTKANLAVINEWGAVYVQGEIQKSEGQILTKTEEAEVITLTFVSNSYDPSIITHSPSGDVFYKINADYNLSEVPVAEGGGANINAQSLLTTTPMNGNIKLNLKLKFQGINSKPEDQFNKMVVKVALGGSSVTNVIGNPVEFTSDNNGVWSGTTSFNALAGGGYYLLVKGPKHTQKKICELEPKETSPGIYQCDKGNIINLVPGENNLNLIGVLLFVGDLPGEGGQDGVVNSNDLSLIRNNLGKSDINILNSSDVNLDGIINSADYSLIISALSIKVDEGE
;
A
#
# COMPACT_ATOMS: atom_id res chain seq x y z
N MET A 1 11.03 84.96 -19.85
CA MET A 1 10.51 84.09 -18.77
C MET A 1 10.09 82.70 -19.30
N GLU A 2 10.59 82.29 -20.48
CA GLU A 2 10.21 81.04 -21.16
C GLU A 2 11.39 80.04 -21.24
N ASP A 3 12.64 80.51 -21.11
CA ASP A 3 13.83 79.64 -21.08
C ASP A 3 14.03 78.86 -19.77
N ASP A 4 13.45 79.34 -18.66
CA ASP A 4 13.67 78.72 -17.34
C ASP A 4 12.77 77.47 -17.10
N GLN A 5 11.73 77.28 -17.93
CA GLN A 5 10.88 76.09 -17.86
C GLN A 5 11.45 74.89 -18.64
N ASN A 6 12.23 75.12 -19.69
CA ASN A 6 12.87 74.04 -20.45
C ASN A 6 14.09 73.44 -19.72
N PHE A 7 14.78 74.25 -18.89
CA PHE A 7 15.90 73.75 -18.09
C PHE A 7 15.45 72.73 -17.02
N LYS A 8 14.31 72.97 -16.36
CA LYS A 8 13.77 72.05 -15.32
C LYS A 8 13.24 70.73 -15.87
N LYS A 9 12.83 70.67 -17.15
CA LYS A 9 12.27 69.44 -17.74
C LYS A 9 13.35 68.45 -18.18
N SER A 10 14.53 68.94 -18.56
CA SER A 10 15.67 68.13 -18.98
C SER A 10 16.32 67.33 -17.82
N HIS A 11 16.42 67.93 -16.64
CA HIS A 11 17.13 67.28 -15.52
C HIS A 11 16.31 66.22 -14.76
N LYS A 12 14.98 66.24 -14.83
CA LYS A 12 14.13 65.23 -14.15
C LYS A 12 14.42 63.79 -14.61
N GLY A 13 14.71 63.60 -15.90
CA GLY A 13 15.04 62.26 -16.42
C GLY A 13 16.38 61.73 -15.91
N ILE A 14 17.34 62.61 -15.65
CA ILE A 14 18.68 62.24 -15.16
C ILE A 14 18.60 61.82 -13.69
N TYR A 15 17.86 62.55 -12.85
CA TYR A 15 17.70 62.20 -11.44
C TYR A 15 16.97 60.86 -11.22
N ILE A 16 15.96 60.55 -12.05
CA ILE A 16 15.26 59.26 -11.98
C ILE A 16 16.22 58.11 -12.34
N LYS A 17 17.01 58.25 -13.40
CA LYS A 17 17.99 57.22 -13.80
C LYS A 17 19.07 57.00 -12.73
N LEU A 18 19.58 58.07 -12.12
CA LEU A 18 20.54 57.96 -11.01
C LEU A 18 19.93 57.29 -9.77
N GLY A 19 18.67 57.60 -9.45
CA GLY A 19 17.95 56.96 -8.34
C GLY A 19 17.79 55.44 -8.51
N VAL A 20 17.44 54.99 -9.73
CA VAL A 20 17.28 53.56 -10.02
C VAL A 20 18.62 52.81 -9.91
N ILE A 21 19.70 53.38 -10.43
CA ILE A 21 21.04 52.77 -10.35
C ILE A 21 21.49 52.63 -8.88
N LEU A 22 21.25 53.67 -8.07
CA LEU A 22 21.64 53.67 -6.66
C LEU A 22 20.81 52.69 -5.83
N PHE A 23 19.53 52.50 -6.17
CA PHE A 23 18.69 51.51 -5.50
C PHE A 23 19.14 50.07 -5.83
N PHE A 24 19.50 49.80 -7.09
CA PHE A 24 20.01 48.49 -7.50
C PHE A 24 21.36 48.16 -6.86
N SER A 25 22.28 49.12 -6.81
CA SER A 25 23.59 48.90 -6.18
C SER A 25 23.47 48.66 -4.67
N LEU A 26 22.58 49.37 -3.98
CA LEU A 26 22.32 49.16 -2.55
C LEU A 26 21.69 47.78 -2.29
N SER A 27 20.78 47.33 -3.16
CA SER A 27 20.17 46.00 -3.08
C SER A 27 21.20 44.88 -3.21
N VAL A 28 22.11 44.98 -4.19
CA VAL A 28 23.20 44.01 -4.39
C VAL A 28 24.17 44.01 -3.20
N LEU A 29 24.48 45.19 -2.65
CA LEU A 29 25.34 45.31 -1.47
C LEU A 29 24.72 44.64 -0.24
N LEU A 30 23.41 44.79 -0.02
CA LEU A 30 22.70 44.15 1.09
C LEU A 30 22.65 42.62 0.94
N VAL A 31 22.47 42.11 -0.28
CA VAL A 31 22.54 40.66 -0.56
C VAL A 31 23.97 40.14 -0.32
N MET A 32 25.00 40.84 -0.78
CA MET A 32 26.40 40.48 -0.51
C MET A 32 26.75 40.56 0.98
N MET A 33 26.28 41.58 1.72
CA MET A 33 26.47 41.65 3.17
C MET A 33 25.78 40.48 3.87
N ARG A 34 24.58 40.09 3.44
CA ARG A 34 23.89 38.92 3.98
C ARG A 34 24.74 37.65 3.76
N TYR A 35 25.30 37.49 2.56
CA TYR A 35 26.17 36.36 2.21
C TYR A 35 27.48 36.36 3.03
N VAL A 36 28.14 37.50 3.17
CA VAL A 36 29.44 37.58 3.86
C VAL A 36 29.31 37.51 5.38
N PHE A 37 28.25 38.06 5.97
CA PHE A 37 28.11 38.15 7.43
C PHE A 37 27.24 37.06 8.06
N LEU A 38 26.25 36.53 7.35
CA LEU A 38 25.37 35.47 7.89
C LEU A 38 25.75 34.08 7.39
N GLU A 39 26.53 33.97 6.32
CA GLU A 39 27.01 32.71 5.75
C GLU A 39 28.48 32.43 6.09
N LYS A 40 29.06 33.13 7.08
CA LYS A 40 30.21 32.59 7.81
C LYS A 40 29.74 31.39 8.61
N ASP A 41 29.53 30.29 7.89
CA ASP A 41 29.47 28.96 8.42
C ASP A 41 30.62 28.81 9.41
N VAL A 42 30.22 28.52 10.64
CA VAL A 42 31.03 27.94 11.70
C VAL A 42 32.04 27.02 11.02
N GLN A 43 33.31 27.45 10.96
CA GLN A 43 34.38 26.60 10.46
C GLN A 43 34.34 25.33 11.31
N LYS A 44 33.78 24.26 10.73
CA LYS A 44 33.78 22.93 11.31
C LYS A 44 35.25 22.54 11.38
N THR A 45 35.87 22.83 12.52
CA THR A 45 37.15 22.24 12.88
C THR A 45 36.98 20.74 12.69
N THR A 46 37.67 20.19 11.70
CA THR A 46 37.69 18.76 11.41
C THR A 46 38.41 18.09 12.56
N LYS A 47 37.69 17.85 13.66
CA LYS A 47 38.19 17.12 14.82
C LYS A 47 38.50 15.69 14.37
N ALA A 48 39.71 15.26 14.70
CA ALA A 48 40.18 13.87 14.66
C ALA A 48 39.08 12.90 15.11
N SER A 49 38.94 11.76 14.43
CA SER A 49 37.98 10.65 14.65
C SER A 49 37.33 10.60 16.04
N GLY A 50 36.41 11.53 16.29
CA GLY A 50 35.89 11.79 17.62
C GLY A 50 34.89 10.75 18.04
N GLU A 51 34.57 10.73 19.33
CA GLU A 51 33.41 10.00 19.83
C GLU A 51 32.18 10.37 19.01
N SER A 52 31.39 9.37 18.63
CA SER A 52 30.18 9.56 17.84
C SER A 52 29.11 8.55 18.21
N VAL A 53 27.87 8.85 17.87
CA VAL A 53 26.75 7.90 17.94
C VAL A 53 26.24 7.66 16.53
N VAL A 54 26.13 6.40 16.11
CA VAL A 54 25.49 6.04 14.85
C VAL A 54 24.02 5.73 15.13
N LEU A 55 23.12 6.33 14.36
CA LEU A 55 21.72 5.93 14.34
C LEU A 55 21.47 4.87 13.26
N SER A 56 20.69 3.86 13.61
CA SER A 56 20.22 2.81 12.69
C SER A 56 18.70 2.67 12.79
N PHE A 57 18.07 2.20 11.71
CA PHE A 57 16.61 2.06 11.64
C PHE A 57 16.26 0.58 11.43
N THR A 58 15.35 0.05 12.24
CA THR A 58 14.90 -1.34 12.17
C THR A 58 13.38 -1.42 11.96
N PRO A 59 12.89 -2.14 10.95
CA PRO A 59 13.68 -2.80 9.91
C PRO A 59 14.26 -1.79 8.90
N VAL A 60 15.38 -2.16 8.27
CA VAL A 60 16.05 -1.33 7.25
C VAL A 60 15.25 -1.28 5.94
N ILE A 61 14.52 -2.35 5.63
CA ILE A 61 13.62 -2.45 4.48
C ILE A 61 12.22 -2.73 5.00
N ILE A 62 11.27 -1.89 4.60
CA ILE A 62 9.87 -1.99 4.97
C ILE A 62 9.05 -2.18 3.70
N THR A 63 8.06 -3.06 3.76
CA THR A 63 7.08 -3.23 2.70
C THR A 63 5.69 -2.94 3.27
N ALA A 64 5.12 -1.81 2.87
CA ALA A 64 3.83 -1.34 3.34
C ALA A 64 3.01 -0.79 2.16
N PRO A 65 1.98 -1.51 1.69
CA PRO A 65 0.95 -1.00 0.79
C PRO A 65 0.29 0.28 1.33
N PRO A 66 -0.29 1.12 0.45
CA PRO A 66 -1.05 2.29 0.87
C PRO A 66 -2.13 1.93 1.90
N LYS A 67 -2.28 2.83 2.87
CA LYS A 67 -3.16 2.75 4.04
C LYS A 67 -2.76 1.69 5.07
N GLN A 68 -1.65 0.97 4.89
CA GLN A 68 -1.15 0.03 5.88
C GLN A 68 -0.20 0.73 6.87
N GLU A 69 -0.33 0.35 8.14
CA GLU A 69 0.57 0.76 9.21
C GLU A 69 1.86 -0.06 9.22
N PHE A 70 2.96 0.61 9.56
CA PHE A 70 4.24 -0.03 9.81
C PHE A 70 5.02 0.73 10.88
N THR A 71 5.94 0.04 11.55
CA THR A 71 6.74 0.60 12.64
C THR A 71 8.21 0.63 12.28
N VAL A 72 8.90 1.70 12.68
CA VAL A 72 10.33 1.86 12.56
C VAL A 72 10.92 2.18 13.92
N VAL A 73 11.86 1.34 14.36
CA VAL A 73 12.61 1.54 15.59
C VAL A 73 13.92 2.22 15.25
N VAL A 74 14.16 3.40 15.82
CA VAL A 74 15.44 4.10 15.71
C VAL A 74 16.31 3.63 16.87
N LYS A 75 17.48 3.11 16.55
CA LYS A 75 18.47 2.62 17.50
C LYS A 75 19.72 3.48 17.47
N ALA A 76 20.42 3.54 18.59
CA ALA A 76 21.68 4.25 18.74
C ALA A 76 22.81 3.29 19.14
N LYS A 77 23.97 3.46 18.50
CA LYS A 77 25.21 2.74 18.84
C LYS A 77 26.37 3.72 18.96
N PRO A 78 26.92 3.96 20.16
CA PRO A 78 28.05 4.84 20.34
C PRO A 78 29.36 4.16 19.91
N SER A 79 30.37 4.96 19.51
CA SER A 79 31.68 4.46 19.11
C SER A 79 32.52 3.97 20.30
N ILE A 80 32.18 4.42 21.51
CA ILE A 80 32.70 3.97 22.81
C ILE A 80 31.54 3.91 23.80
N ASP A 81 31.71 3.27 24.95
CA ASP A 81 30.67 3.31 26.00
C ASP A 81 30.51 4.76 26.49
N ILE A 82 29.26 5.24 26.56
CA ILE A 82 28.94 6.59 27.04
C ILE A 82 27.81 6.55 28.05
N THR A 83 27.88 7.41 29.07
CA THR A 83 26.77 7.64 29.99
C THR A 83 25.90 8.77 29.45
N THR A 84 24.82 8.43 28.77
CA THR A 84 23.92 9.40 28.14
C THR A 84 22.96 10.02 29.15
N ARG A 85 22.72 11.33 29.05
CA ARG A 85 21.72 12.09 29.82
C ARG A 85 20.50 12.47 28.99
N GLY A 86 20.69 12.67 27.69
CA GLY A 86 19.62 13.01 26.76
C GLY A 86 20.12 12.98 25.33
N TYR A 87 19.24 13.28 24.38
CA TYR A 87 19.55 13.30 22.96
C TYR A 87 18.60 14.23 22.21
N SER A 88 19.05 14.73 21.08
CA SER A 88 18.29 15.57 20.16
C SER A 88 18.66 15.20 18.72
N PHE A 89 17.69 14.80 17.91
CA PHE A 89 17.91 14.55 16.49
C PHE A 89 16.64 14.73 15.65
N LYS A 90 16.80 14.92 14.34
CA LYS A 90 15.68 15.09 13.41
C LYS A 90 15.52 13.89 12.48
N VAL A 91 14.33 13.28 12.46
CA VAL A 91 13.96 12.24 11.49
C VAL A 91 13.11 12.84 10.38
N ASN A 92 13.51 12.69 9.12
CA ASN A 92 12.81 13.19 7.93
C ASN A 92 12.12 12.03 7.20
N PHE A 93 10.97 12.32 6.59
CA PHE A 93 10.23 11.37 5.76
C PHE A 93 9.49 12.10 4.64
N ASP A 94 9.18 11.41 3.54
CA ASP A 94 8.38 11.97 2.45
C ASP A 94 6.89 12.00 2.84
N LYS A 95 6.40 13.17 3.25
CA LYS A 95 5.01 13.39 3.68
C LYS A 95 3.96 13.10 2.61
N ALA A 96 4.34 13.08 1.31
CA ALA A 96 3.42 12.69 0.25
C ALA A 96 3.22 11.16 0.20
N LYS A 97 4.19 10.40 0.72
CA LYS A 97 4.24 8.94 0.63
C LYS A 97 3.95 8.24 1.94
N VAL A 98 4.22 8.86 3.08
CA VAL A 98 3.91 8.31 4.40
C VAL A 98 3.43 9.39 5.36
N GLN A 99 2.65 8.97 6.34
CA GLN A 99 2.12 9.81 7.40
C GLN A 99 2.50 9.21 8.76
N LEU A 100 3.13 9.98 9.63
CA LEU A 100 3.36 9.58 11.01
C LEU A 100 2.04 9.52 11.78
N LYS A 101 1.81 8.38 12.45
CA LYS A 101 0.65 8.09 13.27
C LYS A 101 0.99 8.05 14.76
N ASP A 102 2.18 7.57 15.12
CA ASP A 102 2.57 7.44 16.52
C ASP A 102 4.07 7.64 16.78
N ILE A 103 4.40 8.12 17.98
CA ILE A 103 5.75 8.28 18.51
C ILE A 103 5.79 7.70 19.92
N GLU A 104 6.73 6.78 20.16
CA GLU A 104 7.01 6.20 21.46
C GLU A 104 8.49 6.36 21.81
N TYR A 105 8.79 7.04 22.92
CA TYR A 105 10.16 7.19 23.43
C TYR A 105 10.54 5.95 24.24
N LYS A 106 11.63 5.29 23.85
CA LYS A 106 12.14 4.07 24.51
C LYS A 106 13.30 4.37 25.47
N LEU A 107 14.16 5.33 25.11
CA LEU A 107 15.28 5.78 25.92
C LEU A 107 14.89 7.05 26.72
N GLY A 108 14.38 6.89 27.93
CA GLY A 108 13.93 8.03 28.75
C GLY A 108 12.53 8.52 28.37
N VAL A 109 12.28 9.83 28.53
CA VAL A 109 10.99 10.47 28.24
C VAL A 109 11.19 11.68 27.34
N VAL A 110 10.13 12.15 26.68
CA VAL A 110 10.20 13.37 25.87
C VAL A 110 10.59 14.59 26.73
N SER A 111 11.48 15.43 26.22
CA SER A 111 11.84 16.70 26.84
C SER A 111 10.66 17.67 26.76
N ASN A 112 10.26 18.21 27.91
CA ASN A 112 9.04 19.01 28.00
C ASN A 112 9.12 20.29 27.15
N GLY A 113 8.25 20.41 26.17
CA GLY A 113 8.15 21.56 25.28
C GLY A 113 9.22 21.65 24.18
N LEU A 114 10.12 20.67 24.08
CA LEU A 114 11.19 20.67 23.08
C LEU A 114 11.08 19.50 22.09
N GLY A 115 10.69 18.31 22.57
CA GLY A 115 10.51 17.14 21.71
C GLY A 115 9.08 17.01 21.16
N ASP A 116 8.97 16.51 19.94
CA ASP A 116 7.69 16.19 19.31
C ASP A 116 6.99 15.02 20.00
N THR A 117 5.66 15.13 20.08
CA THR A 117 4.76 14.11 20.66
C THR A 117 3.58 13.82 19.74
N LYS A 118 2.68 12.91 20.15
CA LYS A 118 1.41 12.65 19.44
C LYS A 118 0.53 13.91 19.30
N ALA A 119 0.67 14.89 20.19
CA ALA A 119 -0.08 16.14 20.10
C ALA A 119 0.35 17.00 18.89
N ASN A 120 1.53 16.74 18.33
CA ASN A 120 2.15 17.53 17.26
C ASN A 120 1.99 16.88 15.87
N LEU A 121 1.29 15.74 15.74
CA LEU A 121 1.23 14.93 14.51
C LEU A 121 0.78 15.72 13.27
N ALA A 122 -0.12 16.68 13.40
CA ALA A 122 -0.56 17.49 12.26
C ALA A 122 0.60 18.31 11.68
N VAL A 123 1.33 19.03 12.53
CA VAL A 123 2.48 19.86 12.14
C VAL A 123 3.62 19.00 11.61
N ILE A 124 3.91 17.88 12.29
CA ILE A 124 4.94 16.91 11.89
C ILE A 124 4.68 16.41 10.46
N ASN A 125 3.45 15.99 10.18
CA ASN A 125 3.06 15.49 8.86
C ASN A 125 3.03 16.59 7.81
N GLU A 126 2.69 17.82 8.19
CA GLU A 126 2.80 18.96 7.29
C GLU A 126 4.26 19.24 6.90
N TRP A 127 5.22 19.06 7.82
CA TRP A 127 6.63 19.32 7.56
C TRP A 127 7.39 18.14 6.96
N GLY A 128 6.93 16.91 7.19
CA GLY A 128 7.67 15.70 6.81
C GLY A 128 8.90 15.46 7.69
N ALA A 129 8.87 15.92 8.94
CA ALA A 129 9.97 15.77 9.87
C ALA A 129 9.49 15.68 11.32
N VAL A 130 10.17 14.85 12.11
CA VAL A 130 10.00 14.67 13.56
C VAL A 130 11.24 15.19 14.26
N TYR A 131 11.07 16.13 15.19
CA TYR A 131 12.11 16.61 16.08
C TYR A 131 12.09 15.81 17.38
N VAL A 132 13.04 14.90 17.50
CA VAL A 132 13.11 13.96 18.61
C VAL A 132 14.03 14.53 19.67
N GLN A 133 13.49 14.82 20.85
CA GLN A 133 14.29 15.26 21.99
C GLN A 133 13.88 14.52 23.26
N GLY A 134 14.79 13.71 23.79
CA GLY A 134 14.55 12.85 24.94
C GLY A 134 15.50 13.13 26.10
N GLU A 135 15.00 12.93 27.32
CA GLU A 135 15.71 13.09 28.58
C GLU A 135 15.63 11.82 29.42
N ILE A 136 16.78 11.37 29.92
CA ILE A 136 16.86 10.28 30.88
C ILE A 136 16.67 10.88 32.27
N GLN A 137 15.58 10.49 32.94
CA GLN A 137 15.20 11.08 34.22
C GLN A 137 16.18 10.73 35.36
N LYS A 138 16.87 9.58 35.28
CA LYS A 138 17.87 9.15 36.28
C LYS A 138 19.10 10.05 36.29
N SER A 139 19.47 10.61 37.46
CA SER A 139 20.60 11.53 37.64
C SER A 139 21.92 10.99 37.10
N GLU A 140 22.13 9.68 37.19
CA GLU A 140 23.33 8.98 36.75
C GLU A 140 23.34 8.77 35.22
N GLY A 141 22.26 9.11 34.51
CA GLY A 141 22.09 8.83 33.10
C GLY A 141 21.81 7.36 32.82
N GLN A 142 22.05 6.95 31.58
CA GLN A 142 22.00 5.56 31.12
C GLN A 142 23.24 5.26 30.30
N ILE A 143 23.89 4.15 30.60
CA ILE A 143 25.05 3.70 29.83
C ILE A 143 24.57 3.10 28.52
N LEU A 144 25.03 3.67 27.40
CA LEU A 144 24.95 3.07 26.08
C LEU A 144 26.28 2.38 25.80
N THR A 145 26.26 1.09 25.47
CA THR A 145 27.47 0.32 25.23
C THR A 145 27.84 0.35 23.75
N LYS A 146 29.14 0.29 23.44
CA LYS A 146 29.63 0.24 22.06
C LYS A 146 29.29 -1.08 21.35
N THR A 147 28.93 -2.11 22.10
CA THR A 147 28.69 -3.46 21.59
C THR A 147 27.24 -3.69 21.18
N GLU A 148 26.30 -3.03 21.85
CA GLU A 148 24.86 -3.24 21.66
C GLU A 148 24.20 -1.98 21.09
N GLU A 149 23.14 -2.17 20.32
CA GLU A 149 22.30 -1.06 19.86
C GLU A 149 21.17 -0.84 20.88
N ALA A 150 21.02 0.39 21.36
CA ALA A 150 19.91 0.75 22.24
C ALA A 150 18.73 1.30 21.45
N GLU A 151 17.51 0.84 21.73
CA GLU A 151 16.29 1.41 21.15
C GLU A 151 16.04 2.80 21.75
N VAL A 152 15.95 3.81 20.88
CA VAL A 152 15.80 5.21 21.29
C VAL A 152 14.34 5.63 21.19
N ILE A 153 13.72 5.39 20.04
CA ILE A 153 12.31 5.67 19.78
C ILE A 153 11.70 4.61 18.84
N THR A 154 10.39 4.46 18.90
CA THR A 154 9.58 3.74 17.92
C THR A 154 8.63 4.73 17.25
N LEU A 155 8.64 4.76 15.92
CA LEU A 155 7.78 5.58 15.09
C LEU A 155 6.81 4.67 14.33
N THR A 156 5.51 4.94 14.42
CA THR A 156 4.49 4.24 13.63
C THR A 156 4.02 5.14 12.52
N PHE A 157 4.07 4.66 11.29
CA PHE A 157 3.65 5.36 10.09
C PHE A 157 2.49 4.63 9.42
N VAL A 158 1.75 5.36 8.60
CA VAL A 158 0.79 4.85 7.60
C VAL A 158 1.38 5.16 6.23
N SER A 159 1.44 4.16 5.36
CA SER A 159 1.82 4.39 3.96
C SER A 159 0.69 5.08 3.21
N ASN A 160 0.98 6.08 2.37
CA ASN A 160 0.01 6.82 1.57
C ASN A 160 0.14 6.55 0.07
N SER A 161 1.29 6.04 -0.38
CA SER A 161 1.60 5.86 -1.81
C SER A 161 2.23 4.49 -2.10
N TYR A 162 2.13 4.08 -3.36
CA TYR A 162 2.89 2.97 -3.95
C TYR A 162 4.30 3.38 -4.42
N ASP A 163 4.71 4.62 -4.17
CA ASP A 163 6.06 5.09 -4.50
C ASP A 163 7.03 4.79 -3.37
N PRO A 164 8.26 4.33 -3.68
CA PRO A 164 9.28 4.11 -2.66
C PRO A 164 9.61 5.42 -1.94
N SER A 165 9.88 5.30 -0.64
CA SER A 165 10.20 6.41 0.25
C SER A 165 11.36 6.02 1.16
N ILE A 166 12.03 7.01 1.74
CA ILE A 166 13.13 6.77 2.68
C ILE A 166 12.85 7.58 3.93
N ILE A 167 13.03 6.96 5.10
CA ILE A 167 13.05 7.60 6.39
C ILE A 167 14.51 7.70 6.81
N THR A 168 14.99 8.92 7.04
CA THR A 168 16.40 9.19 7.35
C THR A 168 16.51 10.19 8.50
N HIS A 169 17.68 10.27 9.13
CA HIS A 169 18.03 11.44 9.95
C HIS A 169 18.90 12.41 9.17
N SER A 170 19.06 13.63 9.70
CA SER A 170 19.96 14.64 9.12
C SER A 170 21.08 14.92 10.11
N PRO A 171 22.33 14.47 9.87
CA PRO A 171 23.41 14.56 10.86
C PRO A 171 23.74 15.98 11.34
N SER A 172 23.29 17.01 10.63
CA SER A 172 23.54 18.40 10.99
C SER A 172 22.71 18.82 12.21
N GLY A 173 23.34 18.85 13.37
CA GLY A 173 22.72 19.28 14.63
C GLY A 173 22.19 18.13 15.50
N ASP A 174 22.29 16.89 15.00
CA ASP A 174 21.93 15.69 15.76
C ASP A 174 23.03 15.38 16.80
N VAL A 175 22.66 15.30 18.07
CA VAL A 175 23.59 15.16 19.20
C VAL A 175 23.04 14.26 20.31
N PHE A 176 23.95 13.59 21.01
CA PHE A 176 23.71 12.95 22.30
C PHE A 176 24.45 13.73 23.38
N TYR A 177 23.83 13.91 24.54
CA TYR A 177 24.48 14.56 25.68
C TYR A 177 25.04 13.47 26.60
N LYS A 178 26.37 13.42 26.76
CA LYS A 178 27.03 12.50 27.69
C LYS A 178 27.41 13.19 29.00
N ILE A 179 27.38 12.44 30.09
CA ILE A 179 27.93 12.80 31.39
C ILE A 179 29.40 12.36 31.41
N ASN A 180 30.31 13.30 31.58
CA ASN A 180 31.73 13.03 31.70
C ASN A 180 32.10 12.57 33.13
N ALA A 181 33.34 12.10 33.31
CA ALA A 181 33.83 11.66 34.62
C ALA A 181 33.86 12.79 35.67
N ASP A 182 33.87 14.05 35.25
CA ASP A 182 33.80 15.25 36.08
C ASP A 182 32.35 15.75 36.29
N TYR A 183 31.35 14.96 35.87
CA TYR A 183 29.91 15.27 35.89
C TYR A 183 29.47 16.43 35.01
N ASN A 184 30.36 16.99 34.16
CA ASN A 184 29.95 17.97 33.15
C ASN A 184 29.29 17.27 31.96
N LEU A 185 28.34 17.98 31.32
CA LEU A 185 27.73 17.53 30.09
C LEU A 185 28.56 17.95 28.88
N SER A 186 28.70 17.06 27.91
CA SER A 186 29.25 17.39 26.59
C SER A 186 28.45 16.73 25.47
N GLU A 187 28.47 17.35 24.31
CA GLU A 187 27.82 16.84 23.11
C GLU A 187 28.69 15.77 22.43
N VAL A 188 28.05 14.67 22.06
CA VAL A 188 28.59 13.61 21.21
C VAL A 188 27.81 13.69 19.90
N PRO A 189 28.46 14.03 18.78
CA PRO A 189 27.77 14.18 17.50
C PRO A 189 27.20 12.85 17.02
N VAL A 190 26.06 12.91 16.35
CA VAL A 190 25.52 11.78 15.62
C VAL A 190 26.23 11.68 14.26
N ALA A 191 26.86 10.54 14.01
CA ALA A 191 27.49 10.25 12.73
C ALA A 191 26.42 9.94 11.65
N GLU A 192 26.84 10.02 10.40
CA GLU A 192 26.01 9.54 9.29
C GLU A 192 25.73 8.04 9.47
N GLY A 193 24.46 7.69 9.37
CA GLY A 193 23.94 6.35 9.61
C GLY A 193 23.03 5.94 8.46
N GLY A 194 22.53 4.70 8.51
CA GLY A 194 21.57 4.22 7.50
C GLY A 194 20.20 4.90 7.63
N GLY A 195 19.38 4.78 6.59
CA GLY A 195 17.94 5.09 6.66
C GLY A 195 17.10 3.82 6.56
N ALA A 196 15.82 3.91 6.90
CA ALA A 196 14.85 2.87 6.54
C ALA A 196 14.29 3.14 5.14
N ASN A 197 14.47 2.19 4.23
CA ASN A 197 13.89 2.23 2.90
C ASN A 197 12.50 1.61 2.93
N ILE A 198 11.50 2.37 2.55
CA ILE A 198 10.15 1.89 2.31
C ILE A 198 10.10 1.49 0.83
N ASN A 199 10.17 0.20 0.58
CA ASN A 199 9.87 -0.35 -0.72
C ASN A 199 8.36 -0.39 -0.83
N ALA A 200 7.82 0.59 -1.52
CA ALA A 200 6.44 0.52 -1.90
C ALA A 200 6.29 -0.60 -2.93
N GLN A 201 5.55 -1.64 -2.54
CA GLN A 201 5.24 -2.71 -3.45
C GLN A 201 4.33 -2.16 -4.54
N SER A 202 4.82 -2.03 -5.77
CA SER A 202 3.93 -2.36 -6.88
C SER A 202 3.37 -3.74 -6.57
N LEU A 203 2.05 -3.90 -6.60
CA LEU A 203 1.51 -5.24 -6.81
C LEU A 203 2.31 -5.85 -7.98
N LEU A 204 2.73 -7.11 -7.81
CA LEU A 204 3.61 -7.89 -8.68
C LEU A 204 5.12 -7.79 -8.36
N THR A 205 5.52 -8.36 -7.23
CA THR A 205 6.49 -9.48 -7.18
C THR A 205 6.60 -9.96 -5.74
N THR A 206 5.80 -10.98 -5.41
CA THR A 206 5.93 -11.70 -4.14
C THR A 206 7.28 -12.38 -4.10
N THR A 207 8.12 -12.08 -3.10
CA THR A 207 9.08 -13.07 -2.61
C THR A 207 8.27 -14.34 -2.32
N PRO A 208 8.64 -15.51 -2.84
CA PRO A 208 7.79 -16.68 -2.73
C PRO A 208 7.65 -17.04 -1.25
N MET A 209 6.48 -16.75 -0.66
CA MET A 209 5.97 -17.58 0.42
C MET A 209 6.11 -19.02 -0.07
N ASN A 210 6.67 -19.89 0.74
CA ASN A 210 6.94 -21.28 0.36
C ASN A 210 5.66 -22.12 0.46
N GLY A 211 4.54 -21.55 -0.02
CA GLY A 211 3.20 -22.07 0.06
C GLY A 211 2.68 -22.30 -1.35
N ASN A 212 3.18 -23.32 -2.04
CA ASN A 212 2.70 -23.67 -3.37
C ASN A 212 1.42 -24.51 -3.21
N ILE A 213 0.27 -23.83 -3.11
CA ILE A 213 -1.04 -24.47 -3.11
C ILE A 213 -1.51 -24.54 -4.55
N LYS A 214 -1.68 -25.75 -5.09
CA LYS A 214 -2.26 -26.02 -6.40
C LYS A 214 -3.69 -26.54 -6.21
N LEU A 215 -4.66 -25.85 -6.78
CA LEU A 215 -6.07 -26.25 -6.74
C LEU A 215 -6.45 -26.88 -8.08
N ASN A 216 -6.95 -28.12 -8.03
CA ASN A 216 -7.61 -28.79 -9.13
C ASN A 216 -9.13 -28.68 -8.90
N LEU A 217 -9.83 -27.93 -9.74
CA LEU A 217 -11.21 -27.51 -9.51
C LEU A 217 -12.15 -28.20 -10.50
N LYS A 218 -13.30 -28.65 -10.02
CA LYS A 218 -14.45 -29.08 -10.85
C LYS A 218 -15.67 -28.22 -10.55
N LEU A 219 -16.29 -27.66 -11.59
CA LEU A 219 -17.42 -26.74 -11.51
C LEU A 219 -18.60 -27.24 -12.35
N LYS A 220 -19.79 -26.74 -12.04
CA LYS A 220 -20.99 -26.90 -12.89
C LYS A 220 -21.66 -25.55 -13.08
N PHE A 221 -22.06 -25.27 -14.32
CA PHE A 221 -22.71 -24.01 -14.71
C PHE A 221 -24.17 -24.28 -15.09
N GLN A 222 -25.04 -23.33 -14.77
CA GLN A 222 -26.45 -23.41 -15.09
C GLN A 222 -26.66 -23.47 -16.62
N GLY A 223 -27.51 -24.39 -17.09
CA GLY A 223 -27.82 -24.53 -18.51
C GLY A 223 -26.83 -25.36 -19.34
N ILE A 224 -25.62 -25.63 -18.82
CA ILE A 224 -24.57 -26.40 -19.53
C ILE A 224 -24.54 -27.84 -18.99
N ASN A 225 -25.40 -28.71 -19.53
CA ASN A 225 -25.58 -30.07 -19.03
C ASN A 225 -24.77 -31.14 -19.78
N SER A 226 -24.10 -30.76 -20.85
CA SER A 226 -23.24 -31.61 -21.69
C SER A 226 -22.09 -30.78 -22.23
N LYS A 227 -21.08 -31.45 -22.83
CA LYS A 227 -19.98 -30.75 -23.50
C LYS A 227 -20.53 -29.83 -24.60
N PRO A 228 -20.22 -28.52 -24.58
CA PRO A 228 -20.50 -27.63 -25.71
C PRO A 228 -19.73 -28.05 -26.97
N GLU A 229 -20.06 -27.43 -28.10
CA GLU A 229 -19.24 -27.57 -29.32
C GLU A 229 -17.78 -27.16 -29.05
N ASP A 230 -16.84 -27.68 -29.84
CA ASP A 230 -15.41 -27.54 -29.54
C ASP A 230 -14.92 -26.08 -29.49
N GLN A 231 -15.58 -25.17 -30.18
CA GLN A 231 -15.30 -23.73 -30.13
C GLN A 231 -15.80 -23.03 -28.86
N PHE A 232 -16.71 -23.66 -28.11
CA PHE A 232 -17.30 -23.14 -26.87
C PHE A 232 -16.97 -23.99 -25.63
N ASN A 233 -16.25 -25.11 -25.79
CA ASN A 233 -15.94 -26.04 -24.70
C ASN A 233 -14.84 -25.55 -23.73
N LYS A 234 -14.38 -24.31 -23.90
CA LYS A 234 -13.39 -23.62 -23.08
C LYS A 234 -13.91 -22.28 -22.61
N MET A 235 -13.63 -21.93 -21.35
CA MET A 235 -13.92 -20.59 -20.84
C MET A 235 -12.90 -20.17 -19.79
N VAL A 236 -12.70 -18.85 -19.64
CA VAL A 236 -11.86 -18.29 -18.58
C VAL A 236 -12.74 -17.98 -17.37
N VAL A 237 -12.42 -18.61 -16.24
CA VAL A 237 -13.08 -18.42 -14.95
C VAL A 237 -12.10 -17.71 -14.03
N LYS A 238 -12.54 -16.62 -13.39
CA LYS A 238 -11.76 -15.97 -12.34
C LYS A 238 -11.96 -16.76 -11.05
N VAL A 239 -10.87 -17.31 -10.53
CA VAL A 239 -10.83 -18.03 -9.27
C VAL A 239 -10.00 -17.22 -8.30
N ALA A 240 -10.58 -16.87 -7.17
CA ALA A 240 -9.92 -16.11 -6.13
C ALA A 240 -9.86 -16.89 -4.82
N LEU A 241 -8.75 -16.77 -4.10
CA LEU A 241 -8.53 -17.34 -2.77
C LEU A 241 -8.53 -16.22 -1.74
N GLY A 242 -9.30 -16.38 -0.66
CA GLY A 242 -9.32 -15.45 0.47
C GLY A 242 -9.30 -16.19 1.81
N GLY A 243 -9.04 -15.44 2.88
CA GLY A 243 -9.04 -15.94 4.26
C GLY A 243 -7.68 -16.44 4.76
N SER A 244 -7.61 -16.78 6.05
CA SER A 244 -6.42 -17.31 6.72
C SER A 244 -5.16 -16.46 6.48
N SER A 245 -4.09 -17.05 5.92
CA SER A 245 -2.83 -16.36 5.61
C SER A 245 -2.91 -15.36 4.46
N VAL A 246 -4.06 -15.25 3.78
CA VAL A 246 -4.28 -14.37 2.63
C VAL A 246 -5.01 -13.12 3.10
N THR A 247 -4.25 -12.03 3.29
CA THR A 247 -4.76 -10.75 3.79
C THR A 247 -5.62 -10.01 2.78
N ASN A 248 -5.34 -10.18 1.49
CA ASN A 248 -6.12 -9.63 0.38
C ASN A 248 -6.53 -10.77 -0.55
N VAL A 249 -7.78 -10.81 -1.00
CA VAL A 249 -8.25 -11.81 -1.96
C VAL A 249 -7.34 -11.81 -3.20
N ILE A 250 -6.72 -12.95 -3.50
CA ILE A 250 -5.83 -13.13 -4.65
C ILE A 250 -6.61 -13.84 -5.74
N GLY A 251 -6.74 -13.25 -6.93
CA GLY A 251 -7.50 -13.80 -8.05
C GLY A 251 -6.65 -14.15 -9.26
N ASN A 252 -6.86 -15.33 -9.83
CA ASN A 252 -6.25 -15.78 -11.08
C ASN A 252 -7.33 -16.03 -12.15
N PRO A 253 -7.14 -15.61 -13.40
CA PRO A 253 -7.90 -16.14 -14.52
C PRO A 253 -7.44 -17.58 -14.82
N VAL A 254 -8.38 -18.49 -14.99
CA VAL A 254 -8.11 -19.92 -15.18
C VAL A 254 -8.89 -20.41 -16.39
N GLU A 255 -8.22 -21.06 -17.35
CA GLU A 255 -8.91 -21.76 -18.43
C GLU A 255 -9.54 -23.05 -17.87
N PHE A 256 -10.85 -23.18 -18.08
CA PHE A 256 -11.61 -24.38 -17.78
C PHE A 256 -12.03 -25.06 -19.09
N THR A 257 -12.02 -26.39 -19.11
CA THR A 257 -12.52 -27.20 -20.23
C THR A 257 -13.67 -28.09 -19.76
N SER A 258 -14.72 -28.21 -20.57
CA SER A 258 -15.89 -29.07 -20.28
C SER A 258 -15.63 -30.52 -20.68
N ASP A 259 -16.09 -31.45 -19.84
CA ASP A 259 -16.27 -32.86 -20.20
C ASP A 259 -17.66 -33.14 -20.81
N ASN A 260 -17.91 -34.41 -21.17
CA ASN A 260 -19.17 -34.88 -21.77
C ASN A 260 -20.41 -34.68 -20.89
N ASN A 261 -20.23 -34.51 -19.58
CA ASN A 261 -21.30 -34.33 -18.60
C ASN A 261 -21.53 -32.86 -18.24
N GLY A 262 -20.90 -31.91 -18.96
CA GLY A 262 -20.97 -30.50 -18.63
C GLY A 262 -20.21 -30.14 -17.35
N VAL A 263 -19.27 -30.97 -16.90
CA VAL A 263 -18.38 -30.66 -15.76
C VAL A 263 -17.15 -29.96 -16.29
N TRP A 264 -16.88 -28.80 -15.70
CA TRP A 264 -15.78 -27.93 -16.12
C TRP A 264 -14.60 -28.13 -15.18
N SER A 265 -13.44 -28.48 -15.74
CA SER A 265 -12.22 -28.71 -14.97
C SER A 265 -11.15 -27.66 -15.29
N GLY A 266 -10.48 -27.18 -14.25
CA GLY A 266 -9.42 -26.17 -14.35
C GLY A 266 -8.41 -26.30 -13.21
N THR A 267 -7.25 -25.67 -13.37
CA THR A 267 -6.16 -25.75 -12.39
C THR A 267 -5.52 -24.40 -12.19
N THR A 268 -5.26 -24.04 -10.93
CA THR A 268 -4.58 -22.79 -10.58
C THR A 268 -3.69 -22.96 -9.37
N SER A 269 -2.73 -22.06 -9.20
CA SER A 269 -1.83 -22.06 -8.05
C SER A 269 -1.90 -20.74 -7.31
N PHE A 270 -1.91 -20.82 -6.00
CA PHE A 270 -1.83 -19.68 -5.10
C PHE A 270 -0.58 -19.79 -4.26
N ASN A 271 0.02 -18.63 -4.00
CA ASN A 271 1.06 -18.53 -3.00
C ASN A 271 0.42 -18.28 -1.63
N ALA A 272 0.06 -19.37 -0.93
CA ALA A 272 -0.64 -19.33 0.36
C ALA A 272 -0.11 -20.42 1.28
N LEU A 273 -0.14 -20.20 2.60
CA LEU A 273 0.28 -21.23 3.54
C LEU A 273 -0.73 -22.38 3.55
N ALA A 274 -0.27 -23.59 3.86
CA ALA A 274 -1.20 -24.68 4.15
C ALA A 274 -1.91 -24.43 5.48
N GLY A 275 -3.14 -24.91 5.60
CA GLY A 275 -3.97 -24.77 6.79
C GLY A 275 -5.44 -24.51 6.48
N GLY A 276 -6.23 -24.35 7.53
CA GLY A 276 -7.64 -24.01 7.47
C GLY A 276 -7.87 -22.52 7.30
N GLY A 277 -9.14 -22.12 7.21
CA GLY A 277 -9.48 -20.71 7.18
C GLY A 277 -9.59 -20.11 5.78
N TYR A 278 -9.67 -20.92 4.72
CA TYR A 278 -9.81 -20.43 3.34
C TYR A 278 -11.23 -20.51 2.79
N TYR A 279 -11.51 -19.62 1.83
CA TYR A 279 -12.67 -19.65 0.96
C TYR A 279 -12.25 -19.33 -0.49
N LEU A 280 -13.08 -19.74 -1.43
CA LEU A 280 -12.93 -19.43 -2.84
C LEU A 280 -14.02 -18.46 -3.30
N LEU A 281 -13.65 -17.55 -4.18
CA LEU A 281 -14.58 -16.79 -5.00
C LEU A 281 -14.44 -17.29 -6.43
N VAL A 282 -15.52 -17.78 -7.03
CA VAL A 282 -15.53 -18.32 -8.39
C VAL A 282 -16.46 -17.46 -9.25
N LYS A 283 -15.94 -16.95 -10.36
CA LYS A 283 -16.68 -16.06 -11.28
C LYS A 283 -16.46 -16.47 -12.73
N GLY A 284 -17.53 -16.96 -13.37
CA GLY A 284 -17.54 -17.23 -14.81
C GLY A 284 -17.77 -15.95 -15.65
N PRO A 285 -17.60 -16.02 -16.97
CA PRO A 285 -17.65 -14.85 -17.85
C PRO A 285 -19.05 -14.25 -18.03
N LYS A 286 -20.12 -15.00 -17.74
CA LYS A 286 -21.54 -14.62 -17.84
C LYS A 286 -22.35 -15.02 -16.59
N HIS A 287 -21.63 -15.33 -15.51
CA HIS A 287 -22.18 -15.96 -14.31
C HIS A 287 -22.04 -15.04 -13.11
N THR A 288 -22.90 -15.15 -12.11
CA THR A 288 -22.70 -14.43 -10.84
C THR A 288 -21.49 -15.00 -10.08
N GLN A 289 -20.86 -14.18 -9.25
CA GLN A 289 -19.78 -14.66 -8.37
C GLN A 289 -20.36 -15.54 -7.27
N LYS A 290 -19.66 -16.63 -6.92
CA LYS A 290 -20.05 -17.49 -5.81
C LYS A 290 -18.93 -17.63 -4.79
N LYS A 291 -19.25 -17.44 -3.51
CA LYS A 291 -18.34 -17.71 -2.39
C LYS A 291 -18.52 -19.17 -1.95
N ILE A 292 -17.43 -19.95 -1.96
CA ILE A 292 -17.45 -21.38 -1.65
C ILE A 292 -16.45 -21.66 -0.54
N CYS A 293 -16.90 -22.33 0.51
CA CYS A 293 -16.14 -22.52 1.74
C CYS A 293 -15.91 -23.98 2.10
N GLU A 294 -16.39 -24.92 1.30
CA GLU A 294 -16.25 -26.36 1.52
C GLU A 294 -15.49 -27.01 0.35
N LEU A 295 -14.79 -28.12 0.60
CA LEU A 295 -14.08 -28.89 -0.45
C LEU A 295 -15.04 -29.64 -1.38
N GLU A 296 -16.19 -30.07 -0.84
CA GLU A 296 -17.25 -30.81 -1.53
C GLU A 296 -18.62 -30.24 -1.14
N PRO A 297 -18.90 -28.98 -1.52
CA PRO A 297 -20.15 -28.33 -1.11
C PRO A 297 -21.36 -29.05 -1.72
N LYS A 298 -22.48 -29.00 -1.01
CA LYS A 298 -23.75 -29.61 -1.44
C LYS A 298 -24.91 -28.64 -1.33
N GLU A 299 -25.68 -28.52 -2.40
CA GLU A 299 -26.98 -27.86 -2.41
C GLU A 299 -28.12 -28.88 -2.34
N THR A 300 -29.12 -28.64 -1.50
CA THR A 300 -30.37 -29.44 -1.53
C THR A 300 -31.37 -28.91 -2.55
N SER A 301 -31.18 -27.69 -3.03
CA SER A 301 -31.96 -27.06 -4.10
C SER A 301 -31.04 -26.10 -4.88
N PRO A 302 -31.20 -25.92 -6.19
CA PRO A 302 -30.34 -25.00 -6.94
C PRO A 302 -30.30 -23.60 -6.33
N GLY A 303 -29.09 -23.09 -6.07
CA GLY A 303 -28.83 -21.71 -5.68
C GLY A 303 -29.05 -21.36 -4.22
N ILE A 304 -29.32 -22.35 -3.36
CA ILE A 304 -29.45 -22.12 -1.92
C ILE A 304 -28.13 -22.28 -1.15
N TYR A 305 -27.02 -22.69 -1.80
CA TYR A 305 -25.74 -22.76 -1.09
C TYR A 305 -25.43 -21.38 -0.55
N GLN A 306 -25.03 -21.31 0.72
CA GLN A 306 -24.49 -20.10 1.32
C GLN A 306 -23.27 -20.49 2.13
N CYS A 307 -22.21 -19.69 2.01
CA CYS A 307 -21.06 -19.82 2.89
C CYS A 307 -21.33 -19.11 4.22
N ASP A 308 -22.10 -19.75 5.11
CA ASP A 308 -22.48 -19.13 6.39
C ASP A 308 -21.51 -19.45 7.54
N LYS A 309 -20.77 -20.56 7.41
CA LYS A 309 -19.91 -21.10 8.49
C LYS A 309 -18.50 -20.51 8.50
N GLY A 310 -18.25 -19.49 7.69
CA GLY A 310 -16.93 -18.90 7.50
C GLY A 310 -15.97 -19.81 6.73
N ASN A 311 -14.71 -19.42 6.72
CA ASN A 311 -13.68 -20.00 5.86
C ASN A 311 -13.22 -21.37 6.41
N ILE A 312 -13.70 -22.48 5.85
CA ILE A 312 -13.40 -23.83 6.39
C ILE A 312 -12.62 -24.73 5.43
N ILE A 313 -12.22 -24.23 4.26
CA ILE A 313 -11.35 -25.00 3.38
C ILE A 313 -9.98 -25.13 4.05
N ASN A 314 -9.58 -26.37 4.31
CA ASN A 314 -8.25 -26.73 4.79
C ASN A 314 -7.39 -27.16 3.61
N LEU A 315 -6.41 -26.34 3.25
CA LEU A 315 -5.49 -26.58 2.14
C LEU A 315 -4.22 -27.26 2.63
N VAL A 316 -3.75 -28.25 1.88
CA VAL A 316 -2.45 -28.92 2.10
C VAL A 316 -1.41 -28.41 1.11
N PRO A 317 -0.11 -28.47 1.42
CA PRO A 317 0.93 -28.13 0.45
C PRO A 317 0.82 -28.97 -0.82
N GLY A 318 1.02 -28.38 -1.99
CA GLY A 318 0.89 -29.06 -3.27
C GLY A 318 -0.56 -29.17 -3.74
N GLU A 319 -0.98 -30.36 -4.18
CA GLU A 319 -2.25 -30.55 -4.88
C GLU A 319 -3.44 -30.68 -3.92
N ASN A 320 -4.49 -29.91 -4.19
CA ASN A 320 -5.77 -29.95 -3.52
C ASN A 320 -6.85 -30.18 -4.57
N ASN A 321 -7.60 -31.26 -4.43
CA ASN A 321 -8.68 -31.61 -5.36
C ASN A 321 -10.01 -31.15 -4.77
N LEU A 322 -10.63 -30.18 -5.43
CA LEU A 322 -11.88 -29.55 -4.98
C LEU A 322 -12.99 -29.88 -5.95
N ASN A 323 -14.01 -30.59 -5.45
CA ASN A 323 -15.15 -31.01 -6.24
C ASN A 323 -16.35 -30.12 -5.94
N LEU A 324 -16.45 -29.00 -6.65
CA LEU A 324 -17.45 -27.96 -6.39
C LEU A 324 -18.72 -28.12 -7.24
N ILE A 325 -18.89 -29.27 -7.91
CA ILE A 325 -20.06 -29.55 -8.78
C ILE A 325 -21.40 -29.54 -8.03
N GLY A 326 -21.37 -29.66 -6.70
CA GLY A 326 -22.56 -29.64 -5.86
C GLY A 326 -23.11 -28.23 -5.61
N VAL A 327 -22.45 -27.18 -6.12
CA VAL A 327 -22.93 -25.80 -6.15
C VAL A 327 -23.04 -25.36 -7.60
N LEU A 328 -24.23 -24.96 -8.01
CA LEU A 328 -24.48 -24.50 -9.37
C LEU A 328 -24.07 -23.03 -9.52
N LEU A 329 -23.22 -22.72 -10.50
CA LEU A 329 -22.91 -21.33 -10.85
C LEU A 329 -24.00 -20.78 -11.77
N PHE A 330 -24.76 -19.81 -11.27
CA PHE A 330 -25.88 -19.20 -11.99
C PHE A 330 -25.40 -18.23 -13.05
N VAL A 331 -26.07 -18.25 -14.20
CA VAL A 331 -25.91 -17.22 -15.23
C VAL A 331 -26.58 -15.93 -14.76
N GLY A 332 -26.21 -14.78 -15.31
CA GLY A 332 -27.00 -13.58 -15.03
C GLY A 332 -26.26 -12.27 -15.10
N ASP A 333 -25.03 -12.21 -14.61
CA ASP A 333 -24.21 -11.00 -14.63
C ASP A 333 -23.44 -10.95 -15.96
N LEU A 334 -24.04 -10.33 -16.98
CA LEU A 334 -23.54 -10.38 -18.35
C LEU A 334 -22.61 -9.20 -18.66
N PRO A 335 -21.61 -9.37 -19.55
CA PRO A 335 -20.71 -8.28 -19.92
C PRO A 335 -21.40 -7.30 -20.90
N GLY A 336 -22.16 -6.35 -20.36
CA GLY A 336 -22.79 -5.25 -21.10
C GLY A 336 -21.89 -4.03 -21.30
N GLU A 337 -22.45 -2.90 -21.76
CA GLU A 337 -21.70 -1.63 -21.99
C GLU A 337 -21.04 -1.08 -20.71
N GLY A 338 -21.57 -1.41 -19.52
CA GLY A 338 -21.00 -1.08 -18.21
C GLY A 338 -20.07 -2.13 -17.64
N GLY A 339 -19.82 -3.23 -18.36
CA GLY A 339 -19.19 -4.42 -17.81
C GLY A 339 -20.13 -5.22 -16.91
N GLN A 340 -19.55 -6.04 -16.04
CA GLN A 340 -20.24 -6.85 -15.05
C GLN A 340 -20.34 -6.07 -13.73
N ASP A 341 -21.55 -5.97 -13.19
CA ASP A 341 -21.84 -5.24 -11.94
C ASP A 341 -22.05 -6.18 -10.74
N GLY A 342 -22.05 -7.50 -11.00
CA GLY A 342 -22.22 -8.53 -9.98
C GLY A 342 -23.68 -8.82 -9.60
N VAL A 343 -24.66 -8.14 -10.22
CA VAL A 343 -26.08 -8.25 -9.89
C VAL A 343 -26.89 -8.62 -11.12
N VAL A 344 -27.66 -9.70 -11.05
CA VAL A 344 -28.58 -10.05 -12.14
C VAL A 344 -29.77 -9.12 -12.12
N ASN A 345 -29.95 -8.32 -13.17
CA ASN A 345 -31.00 -7.31 -13.22
C ASN A 345 -31.64 -7.16 -14.61
N SER A 346 -32.46 -6.11 -14.79
CA SER A 346 -33.17 -5.87 -16.05
C SER A 346 -32.27 -5.56 -17.23
N ASN A 347 -31.04 -5.11 -16.97
CA ASN A 347 -30.05 -4.81 -18.01
C ASN A 347 -29.58 -6.11 -18.67
N ASP A 348 -29.26 -7.14 -17.88
CA ASP A 348 -28.84 -8.45 -18.39
C ASP A 348 -29.96 -9.11 -19.19
N LEU A 349 -31.19 -9.04 -18.68
CA LEU A 349 -32.36 -9.56 -19.37
C LEU A 349 -32.60 -8.83 -20.71
N SER A 350 -32.36 -7.52 -20.74
CA SER A 350 -32.48 -6.72 -21.96
C SER A 350 -31.39 -7.07 -22.98
N LEU A 351 -30.18 -7.38 -22.51
CA LEU A 351 -29.07 -7.79 -23.38
C LEU A 351 -29.40 -9.08 -24.13
N ILE A 352 -29.89 -10.13 -23.42
CA ILE A 352 -30.35 -11.36 -24.08
C ILE A 352 -31.47 -11.07 -25.07
N ARG A 353 -32.49 -10.32 -24.64
CA ARG A 353 -33.67 -10.02 -25.48
C ARG A 353 -33.28 -9.32 -26.79
N ASN A 354 -32.34 -8.37 -26.72
CA ASN A 354 -31.88 -7.61 -27.89
C ASN A 354 -31.05 -8.46 -28.85
N ASN A 355 -30.50 -9.58 -28.37
CA ASN A 355 -29.63 -10.47 -29.12
C ASN A 355 -30.30 -11.80 -29.50
N LEU A 356 -31.61 -11.95 -29.32
CA LEU A 356 -32.34 -13.16 -29.71
C LEU A 356 -32.18 -13.47 -31.21
N GLY A 357 -31.92 -14.74 -31.51
CA GLY A 357 -31.69 -15.27 -32.84
C GLY A 357 -30.30 -14.96 -33.43
N LYS A 358 -29.41 -14.33 -32.66
CA LYS A 358 -28.04 -14.03 -33.11
C LYS A 358 -27.12 -15.23 -32.87
N SER A 359 -26.22 -15.45 -33.84
CA SER A 359 -25.17 -16.48 -33.81
C SER A 359 -23.78 -15.91 -34.10
N ASP A 360 -23.64 -14.58 -34.10
CA ASP A 360 -22.37 -13.90 -34.32
C ASP A 360 -21.45 -14.11 -33.11
N ILE A 361 -20.22 -14.57 -33.32
CA ILE A 361 -19.29 -14.96 -32.24
C ILE A 361 -19.10 -13.87 -31.17
N ASN A 362 -19.04 -12.60 -31.55
CA ASN A 362 -18.89 -11.48 -30.62
C ASN A 362 -20.12 -11.31 -29.72
N ILE A 363 -21.32 -11.60 -30.24
CA ILE A 363 -22.58 -11.53 -29.51
C ILE A 363 -22.75 -12.79 -28.64
N LEU A 364 -22.38 -13.96 -29.15
CA LEU A 364 -22.39 -15.22 -28.39
C LEU A 364 -21.49 -15.13 -27.15
N ASN A 365 -20.31 -14.52 -27.30
CA ASN A 365 -19.38 -14.32 -26.18
C ASN A 365 -20.01 -13.53 -25.02
N SER A 366 -20.94 -12.61 -25.28
CA SER A 366 -21.61 -11.82 -24.25
C SER A 366 -22.96 -12.37 -23.79
N SER A 367 -23.67 -13.12 -24.64
CA SER A 367 -25.10 -13.39 -24.43
C SER A 367 -25.54 -14.86 -24.58
N ASP A 368 -24.75 -15.74 -25.19
CA ASP A 368 -25.10 -17.18 -25.24
C ASP A 368 -24.69 -17.84 -23.93
N VAL A 369 -25.64 -18.04 -23.00
CA VAL A 369 -25.31 -18.43 -21.63
C VAL A 369 -25.22 -19.94 -21.44
N ASN A 370 -25.85 -20.73 -22.30
CA ASN A 370 -25.76 -22.20 -22.29
C ASN A 370 -24.68 -22.75 -23.25
N LEU A 371 -24.05 -21.88 -24.05
CA LEU A 371 -22.98 -22.20 -24.99
C LEU A 371 -23.42 -23.15 -26.11
N ASP A 372 -24.66 -23.03 -26.57
CA ASP A 372 -25.21 -23.85 -27.67
C ASP A 372 -25.01 -23.23 -29.07
N GLY A 373 -24.40 -22.05 -29.14
CA GLY A 373 -24.09 -21.35 -30.39
C GLY A 373 -25.21 -20.47 -30.93
N ILE A 374 -26.34 -20.34 -30.22
CA ILE A 374 -27.45 -19.49 -30.64
C ILE A 374 -28.24 -18.90 -29.46
N ILE A 375 -28.35 -17.58 -29.42
CA ILE A 375 -29.10 -16.92 -28.35
C ILE A 375 -30.59 -17.07 -28.60
N ASN A 376 -31.30 -17.78 -27.73
CA ASN A 376 -32.71 -18.10 -27.92
C ASN A 376 -33.52 -18.04 -26.61
N SER A 377 -34.74 -18.58 -26.62
CA SER A 377 -35.62 -18.58 -25.44
C SER A 377 -35.06 -19.39 -24.26
N ALA A 378 -34.15 -20.34 -24.50
CA ALA A 378 -33.45 -21.08 -23.47
C ALA A 378 -32.56 -20.15 -22.63
N ASP A 379 -31.71 -19.33 -23.27
CA ASP A 379 -30.87 -18.34 -22.60
C ASP A 379 -31.71 -17.37 -21.77
N TYR A 380 -32.77 -16.85 -22.38
CA TYR A 380 -33.69 -15.94 -21.73
C TYR A 380 -34.34 -16.58 -20.48
N SER A 381 -34.73 -17.84 -20.58
CA SER A 381 -35.33 -18.58 -19.45
C SER A 381 -34.32 -18.87 -18.34
N LEU A 382 -33.04 -19.09 -18.67
CA LEU A 382 -31.97 -19.29 -17.69
C LEU A 382 -31.72 -18.03 -16.86
N ILE A 383 -31.69 -16.84 -17.49
CA ILE A 383 -31.59 -15.56 -16.77
C ILE A 383 -32.80 -15.34 -15.87
N ILE A 384 -34.02 -15.59 -16.35
CA ILE A 384 -35.23 -15.50 -15.50
C ILE A 384 -35.16 -16.46 -14.32
N SER A 385 -34.67 -17.69 -14.54
CA SER A 385 -34.48 -18.66 -13.47
C SER A 385 -33.46 -18.16 -12.45
N ALA A 386 -32.36 -17.54 -12.89
CA ALA A 386 -31.38 -16.94 -11.99
C ALA A 386 -31.97 -15.77 -11.19
N LEU A 387 -32.75 -14.89 -11.83
CA LEU A 387 -33.48 -13.79 -11.16
C LEU A 387 -34.46 -14.27 -10.08
N SER A 388 -35.04 -15.47 -10.26
CA SER A 388 -35.96 -16.04 -9.27
C SER A 388 -35.26 -16.50 -7.99
N ILE A 389 -33.95 -16.65 -8.03
CA ILE A 389 -33.11 -17.07 -6.91
C ILE A 389 -32.34 -15.83 -6.45
N LYS A 390 -32.52 -15.42 -5.20
CA LYS A 390 -31.75 -14.31 -4.63
C LYS A 390 -30.31 -14.77 -4.36
N VAL A 391 -29.46 -14.73 -5.39
CA VAL A 391 -28.03 -15.09 -5.33
C VAL A 391 -27.11 -13.95 -4.89
N ASP A 392 -27.65 -12.79 -4.49
CA ASP A 392 -26.85 -11.64 -4.03
C ASP A 392 -26.11 -11.96 -2.72
N GLU A 393 -24.93 -12.57 -2.84
CA GLU A 393 -23.92 -12.72 -1.79
C GLU A 393 -22.91 -11.56 -1.87
N GLY A 394 -23.42 -10.33 -1.90
CA GLY A 394 -22.58 -9.13 -1.91
C GLY A 394 -21.78 -8.99 -0.62
N GLU A 395 -20.45 -9.07 -0.71
CA GLU A 395 -19.51 -8.40 0.20
C GLU A 395 -18.74 -7.32 -0.58
#